data_AF-A0A7Y5ZEL2-F1
#
_entry.id   AF-A0A7Y5ZEL2-F1
#
_cell.length_a   1.000
_cell.length_b   1.000
_cell.length_c   1.000
_cell.angle_alpha   90.00
_cell.angle_beta   90.00
_cell.angle_gamma   90.00
#
_symmetry.space_group_name_H-M   'P 1'
#
loop_
_entity.id
_entity.type
_entity.pdbx_description
1 polymer ?
#
loop_
_entity_poly.entity_id
_entity_poly.type
_entity_poly.pdbx_seq_one_letter_code
_entity_poly.pdbx_strand_id
1 'polypeptide(L)'
;MHSALDPRDLVPDEAEQLAHSGYLIGDLETRARAAAASSDLDELARIRGDLADAPLRGDWPFDEPSDEATLSRLGANVAPAPVDEAGLPRRLRGAWLGRTVGNTLGKPIEGLTRAEVETYLRAAGQWPQTGYVALLDPLPAGVSHLHESAPFASAGLFTDVPRDDDIDWTILGLYLMETYGQDLSTADIETEWLDRIPFTQTFTAERAAYRNLIHGLHAPETAIVDNPYREWIGALIRADIFGYVHPGDPAAAARLALVDARLTHVKNGIYGETWAAALVAAAFATDSADRALEVARRFVPGTSRLAAALDGIQGVHRSGATATDALDWIDQELGHYNWVHTIHNAAAIAAGLLWGSDFTTSVALTIAAGRDTDSSAATTGSVYGALHGDDAVPADLVGTTHHRVRSSIRDFDRITIDELAERTLAVARVAVAAEPEAVRR
;
A
#
# COMPACT_ATOMS: atom_id res chain seq x y z
N MET A 1 -13.93 -2.69 -12.82
CA MET A 1 -12.51 -3.08 -12.91
C MET A 1 -11.90 -2.35 -14.11
N HIS A 2 -10.90 -1.49 -13.89
CA HIS A 2 -10.22 -0.77 -14.97
C HIS A 2 -9.56 -1.75 -15.93
N SER A 3 -9.86 -1.64 -17.22
CA SER A 3 -9.23 -2.42 -18.27
C SER A 3 -7.89 -1.80 -18.61
N ALA A 4 -6.81 -2.52 -18.33
CA ALA A 4 -5.48 -2.16 -18.80
C ALA A 4 -5.35 -2.22 -20.34
N LEU A 5 -6.41 -2.51 -21.10
CA LEU A 5 -6.38 -2.58 -22.56
C LEU A 5 -7.33 -1.59 -23.23
N ASP A 6 -8.20 -0.93 -22.46
CA ASP A 6 -9.27 -0.11 -23.02
C ASP A 6 -8.90 1.39 -22.96
N PRO A 7 -8.78 2.09 -24.10
CA PRO A 7 -8.52 3.52 -24.10
C PRO A 7 -9.63 4.33 -23.41
N ARG A 8 -10.85 3.78 -23.26
CA ARG A 8 -11.95 4.43 -22.54
C ARG A 8 -11.69 4.52 -21.03
N ASP A 9 -10.82 3.66 -20.50
CA ASP A 9 -10.35 3.75 -19.12
C ASP A 9 -9.02 4.52 -19.07
N LEU A 10 -8.06 4.12 -19.91
CA LEU A 10 -6.68 4.63 -19.83
C LEU A 10 -6.55 6.13 -20.10
N VAL A 11 -7.29 6.70 -21.05
CA VAL A 11 -7.12 8.11 -21.45
C VAL A 11 -7.70 9.08 -20.42
N PRO A 12 -8.93 8.88 -19.89
CA PRO A 12 -9.42 9.67 -18.76
C PRO A 12 -8.52 9.55 -17.53
N ASP A 13 -8.07 8.34 -17.21
CA ASP A 13 -7.21 8.10 -16.04
C ASP A 13 -5.83 8.77 -16.21
N GLU A 14 -5.27 8.80 -17.42
CA GLU A 14 -4.02 9.53 -17.71
C GLU A 14 -4.21 11.05 -17.55
N ALA A 15 -5.34 11.60 -17.98
CA ALA A 15 -5.65 13.00 -17.77
C ALA A 15 -5.70 13.34 -16.27
N GLU A 16 -6.38 12.52 -15.47
CA GLU A 16 -6.45 12.67 -14.01
C GLU A 16 -5.05 12.56 -13.37
N GLN A 17 -4.25 11.57 -13.76
CA GLN A 17 -2.88 11.40 -13.28
C GLN A 17 -2.00 12.61 -13.58
N LEU A 18 -2.07 13.15 -14.80
CA LEU A 18 -1.32 14.33 -15.21
C LEU A 18 -1.79 15.59 -14.46
N ALA A 19 -3.10 15.76 -14.24
CA ALA A 19 -3.65 16.84 -13.45
C ALA A 19 -3.10 16.82 -12.01
N HIS A 20 -3.12 15.66 -11.36
CA HIS A 20 -2.56 15.48 -10.02
C HIS A 20 -1.05 15.73 -9.97
N SER A 21 -0.34 15.46 -11.08
CA SER A 21 1.11 15.61 -11.20
C SER A 21 1.56 16.98 -11.71
N GLY A 22 0.66 17.96 -11.77
CA GLY A 22 1.01 19.35 -12.07
C GLY A 22 1.07 19.71 -13.55
N TYR A 23 0.49 18.91 -14.44
CA TYR A 23 0.47 19.20 -15.87
C TYR A 23 -0.74 20.07 -16.24
N LEU A 24 -0.56 20.94 -17.23
CA LEU A 24 -1.60 21.82 -17.75
C LEU A 24 -2.46 21.06 -18.78
N ILE A 25 -3.49 20.38 -18.29
CA ILE A 25 -4.38 19.55 -19.13
C ILE A 25 -5.68 20.25 -19.57
N GLY A 26 -5.95 21.49 -19.14
CA GLY A 26 -7.13 22.25 -19.58
C GLY A 26 -8.46 21.50 -19.36
N ASP A 27 -9.23 21.31 -20.44
CA ASP A 27 -10.50 20.57 -20.43
C ASP A 27 -10.37 19.09 -20.86
N LEU A 28 -9.13 18.60 -21.06
CA LEU A 28 -8.85 17.30 -21.64
C LEU A 28 -9.45 16.15 -20.82
N GLU A 29 -9.44 16.22 -19.49
CA GLU A 29 -10.06 15.19 -18.65
C GLU A 29 -11.59 15.11 -18.88
N THR A 30 -12.28 16.26 -18.90
CA THR A 30 -13.72 16.31 -19.15
C THR A 30 -14.05 15.78 -20.55
N ARG A 31 -13.27 16.17 -21.56
CA ARG A 31 -13.40 15.66 -22.94
C ARG A 31 -13.14 14.16 -23.02
N ALA A 32 -12.11 13.67 -22.32
CA ALA A 32 -11.77 12.25 -22.29
C ALA A 32 -12.91 11.42 -21.69
N ARG A 33 -13.46 11.85 -20.54
CA ARG A 33 -14.61 11.18 -19.90
C ARG A 33 -15.84 11.18 -20.79
N ALA A 34 -16.11 12.29 -21.50
CA ALA A 34 -17.22 12.36 -22.46
C ALA A 34 -17.02 11.43 -23.67
N ALA A 35 -15.81 11.40 -24.25
CA ALA A 35 -15.46 10.51 -25.36
C ALA A 35 -15.50 9.03 -24.96
N ALA A 36 -15.06 8.70 -23.74
CA ALA A 36 -15.18 7.36 -23.18
C ALA A 36 -16.65 6.92 -23.06
N ALA A 37 -17.51 7.79 -22.51
CA ALA A 37 -18.94 7.52 -22.37
C ALA A 37 -19.66 7.33 -23.70
N SER A 38 -19.25 8.04 -24.76
CA SER A 38 -19.79 7.87 -26.12
C SER A 38 -19.07 6.80 -26.95
N SER A 39 -18.02 6.17 -26.41
CA SER A 39 -17.13 5.26 -27.13
C SER A 39 -16.51 5.86 -28.41
N ASP A 40 -16.19 7.16 -28.38
CA ASP A 40 -15.48 7.86 -29.46
C ASP A 40 -13.97 7.60 -29.36
N LEU A 41 -13.54 6.48 -29.93
CA LEU A 41 -12.14 6.04 -29.89
C LEU A 41 -11.19 6.97 -30.66
N ASP A 42 -11.67 7.63 -31.71
CA ASP A 42 -10.87 8.57 -32.50
C ASP A 42 -10.59 9.85 -31.69
N GLU A 43 -11.57 10.35 -30.94
CA GLU A 43 -11.36 11.47 -30.01
C GLU A 43 -10.43 11.09 -28.85
N LEU A 44 -10.58 9.88 -28.27
CA LEU A 44 -9.66 9.41 -27.24
C LEU A 44 -8.21 9.32 -27.74
N ALA A 45 -8.00 8.89 -28.99
CA ALA A 45 -6.67 8.86 -29.60
C ALA A 45 -6.08 10.26 -29.81
N ARG A 46 -6.91 11.24 -30.22
CA ARG A 46 -6.48 12.65 -30.31
C ARG A 46 -6.11 13.22 -28.95
N ILE A 47 -6.98 13.04 -27.95
CA ILE A 47 -6.74 13.52 -26.57
C ILE A 47 -5.47 12.88 -25.99
N ARG A 48 -5.22 11.59 -26.24
CA ARG A 48 -3.97 10.94 -25.82
C ARG A 48 -2.73 11.66 -26.36
N GLY A 49 -2.76 12.10 -27.62
CA GLY A 49 -1.70 12.92 -28.21
C GLY A 49 -1.55 14.26 -27.49
N ASP A 50 -2.67 14.97 -27.27
CA ASP A 50 -2.69 16.26 -26.56
C ASP A 50 -2.14 16.14 -25.13
N LEU A 51 -2.44 15.04 -24.42
CA LEU A 51 -1.94 14.75 -23.08
C LEU A 51 -0.43 14.49 -23.06
N ALA A 52 0.10 13.79 -24.06
CA ALA A 52 1.54 13.51 -24.18
C ALA A 52 2.36 14.81 -24.37
N ASP A 53 1.75 15.83 -24.99
CA ASP A 53 2.37 17.14 -25.23
C ASP A 53 2.06 18.17 -24.11
N ALA A 54 1.29 17.79 -23.09
CA ALA A 54 0.90 18.70 -22.01
C ALA A 54 2.14 19.19 -21.24
N PRO A 55 2.32 20.51 -21.05
CA PRO A 55 3.46 21.03 -20.31
C PRO A 55 3.23 20.93 -18.80
N LEU A 56 4.31 20.65 -18.06
CA LEU A 56 4.32 20.85 -16.62
C LEU A 56 4.15 22.35 -16.33
N ARG A 57 3.35 22.66 -15.31
CA ARG A 57 3.17 24.01 -14.80
C ARG A 57 4.51 24.62 -14.37
N GLY A 58 4.77 25.85 -14.82
CA GLY A 58 5.99 26.58 -14.43
C GLY A 58 6.04 26.97 -12.94
N ASP A 59 4.88 26.97 -12.26
CA ASP A 59 4.72 27.24 -10.82
C ASP A 59 4.57 25.95 -9.99
N TRP A 60 4.88 24.77 -10.55
CA TRP A 60 4.79 23.50 -9.83
C TRP A 60 5.77 23.48 -8.64
N PRO A 61 5.30 23.33 -7.38
CA PRO A 61 6.14 23.54 -6.21
C PRO A 61 6.93 22.30 -5.78
N PHE A 62 6.74 21.16 -6.46
CA PHE A 62 7.34 19.88 -6.07
C PHE A 62 8.44 19.45 -7.04
N ASP A 63 9.50 18.85 -6.48
CA ASP A 63 10.54 18.16 -7.24
C ASP A 63 10.50 16.67 -6.82
N GLU A 64 10.15 15.81 -7.77
CA GLU A 64 9.80 14.41 -7.53
C GLU A 64 10.67 13.50 -8.43
N PRO A 65 11.92 13.23 -8.02
CA PRO A 65 12.84 12.39 -8.77
C PRO A 65 12.48 10.90 -8.70
N SER A 66 12.40 10.25 -9.85
CA SER A 66 12.29 8.77 -9.94
C SER A 66 13.62 8.07 -10.18
N ASP A 67 14.73 8.82 -10.24
CA ASP A 67 16.03 8.24 -10.58
C ASP A 67 16.67 7.50 -9.39
N GLU A 68 17.24 6.33 -9.68
CA GLU A 68 17.85 5.46 -8.68
C GLU A 68 18.97 6.15 -7.88
N ALA A 69 19.78 6.97 -8.55
CA ALA A 69 20.94 7.60 -7.92
C ALA A 69 20.51 8.61 -6.84
N THR A 70 19.38 9.29 -7.03
CA THR A 70 18.79 10.16 -6.02
C THR A 70 18.10 9.36 -4.93
N LEU A 71 17.25 8.40 -5.31
CA LEU A 71 16.43 7.66 -4.34
C LEU A 71 17.25 6.73 -3.44
N SER A 72 18.29 6.07 -3.95
CA SER A 72 19.17 5.19 -3.16
C SER A 72 20.01 5.93 -2.11
N ARG A 73 20.12 7.26 -2.20
CA ARG A 73 20.80 8.10 -1.19
C ARG A 73 19.88 8.59 -0.08
N LEU A 74 18.57 8.44 -0.22
CA LEU A 74 17.63 8.79 0.84
C LEU A 74 17.85 7.89 2.04
N GLY A 75 17.78 8.47 3.24
CA GLY A 75 18.03 7.73 4.48
C GLY A 75 19.43 7.13 4.61
N ALA A 76 20.42 7.49 3.78
CA ALA A 76 21.78 6.91 3.83
C ALA A 76 22.51 7.10 5.18
N ASN A 77 22.04 8.05 6.01
CA ASN A 77 22.55 8.30 7.37
C ASN A 77 21.75 7.58 8.47
N VAL A 78 20.72 6.81 8.12
CA VAL A 78 19.93 6.02 9.06
C VAL A 78 20.65 4.69 9.26
N ALA A 79 21.29 4.54 10.41
CA ALA A 79 21.93 3.28 10.78
C ALA A 79 20.88 2.24 11.21
N PRO A 80 21.16 0.93 11.01
CA PRO A 80 20.36 -0.13 11.60
C PRO A 80 20.26 0.03 13.12
N ALA A 81 19.07 -0.22 13.65
CA ALA A 81 18.78 -0.19 15.08
C ALA A 81 18.66 -1.61 15.64
N PRO A 82 19.11 -1.86 16.88
CA PRO A 82 19.07 -3.19 17.47
C PRO A 82 17.63 -3.67 17.67
N VAL A 83 17.39 -4.95 17.38
CA VAL A 83 16.11 -5.63 17.57
C VAL A 83 16.23 -6.66 18.69
N ASP A 84 15.16 -6.86 19.44
CA ASP A 84 15.05 -7.97 20.39
C ASP A 84 14.92 -9.31 19.64
N GLU A 85 16.05 -9.99 19.45
CA GLU A 85 16.14 -11.31 18.82
C GLU A 85 15.23 -12.38 19.47
N ALA A 86 15.02 -12.29 20.79
CA ALA A 86 14.16 -13.24 21.50
C ALA A 86 12.67 -12.98 21.24
N GLY A 87 12.30 -11.71 21.07
CA GLY A 87 10.95 -11.26 20.74
C GLY A 87 10.59 -11.30 19.26
N LEU A 88 11.60 -11.32 18.37
CA LEU A 88 11.41 -11.23 16.91
C LEU A 88 10.43 -12.26 16.33
N PRO A 89 10.43 -13.56 16.70
CA PRO A 89 9.47 -14.52 16.16
C PRO A 89 8.01 -14.12 16.44
N ARG A 90 7.72 -13.61 17.64
CA ARG A 90 6.37 -13.14 18.01
C ARG A 90 5.98 -11.86 17.29
N ARG A 91 6.92 -10.94 17.09
CA ARG A 91 6.70 -9.71 16.32
C ARG A 91 6.46 -9.97 14.84
N LEU A 92 7.20 -10.89 14.22
CA LEU A 92 6.97 -11.30 12.83
C LEU A 92 5.61 -11.98 12.66
N ARG A 93 5.26 -12.89 13.57
CA ARG A 93 3.93 -13.49 13.60
C ARG A 93 2.84 -12.43 13.80
N GLY A 94 3.08 -11.47 14.68
CA GLY A 94 2.20 -10.33 14.93
C GLY A 94 2.00 -9.47 13.70
N ALA A 95 3.07 -9.19 12.94
CA ALA A 95 2.99 -8.41 11.71
C ALA A 95 2.13 -9.11 10.64
N TRP A 96 2.35 -10.41 10.41
CA TRP A 96 1.52 -11.20 9.49
C TRP A 96 0.05 -11.30 9.94
N LEU A 97 -0.19 -11.55 11.23
CA LEU A 97 -1.56 -11.57 11.77
C LEU A 97 -2.23 -10.20 11.65
N GLY A 98 -1.53 -9.14 12.05
CA GLY A 98 -2.05 -7.80 11.99
C GLY A 98 -2.38 -7.38 10.56
N ARG A 99 -1.52 -7.73 9.59
CA ARG A 99 -1.76 -7.51 8.16
C ARG A 99 -3.03 -8.21 7.68
N THR A 100 -3.15 -9.51 7.93
CA THR A 100 -4.30 -10.31 7.46
C THR A 100 -5.61 -9.92 8.15
N VAL A 101 -5.58 -9.60 9.44
CA VAL A 101 -6.74 -9.12 10.19
C VAL A 101 -7.16 -7.72 9.71
N GLY A 102 -6.21 -6.80 9.57
CA GLY A 102 -6.46 -5.44 9.09
C GLY A 102 -7.07 -5.43 7.69
N ASN A 103 -6.46 -6.19 6.76
CA ASN A 103 -6.97 -6.38 5.40
C ASN A 103 -8.43 -6.87 5.41
N THR A 104 -8.72 -7.95 6.14
CA THR A 104 -10.07 -8.54 6.19
C THR A 104 -11.10 -7.60 6.83
N LEU A 105 -10.70 -6.77 7.81
CA LEU A 105 -11.58 -5.77 8.43
C LEU A 105 -11.99 -4.68 7.44
N GLY A 106 -11.07 -4.20 6.60
CA GLY A 106 -11.33 -3.14 5.63
C GLY A 106 -12.03 -3.62 4.36
N LYS A 107 -11.92 -4.92 4.03
CA LYS A 107 -12.25 -5.42 2.68
C LYS A 107 -13.67 -5.18 2.18
N PRO A 108 -14.74 -5.45 2.96
CA PRO A 108 -16.10 -5.36 2.42
C PRO A 108 -16.54 -3.94 2.01
N ILE A 109 -15.87 -2.92 2.54
CA ILE A 109 -16.20 -1.49 2.38
C ILE A 109 -15.11 -0.70 1.64
N GLU A 110 -14.17 -1.41 1.02
CA GLU A 110 -13.18 -0.84 0.11
C GLU A 110 -13.88 -0.04 -1.02
N GLY A 111 -13.32 1.12 -1.35
CA GLY A 111 -13.84 2.04 -2.37
C GLY A 111 -14.84 3.07 -1.84
N LEU A 112 -15.37 2.90 -0.63
CA LEU A 112 -16.31 3.85 -0.04
C LEU A 112 -15.61 5.14 0.42
N THR A 113 -16.26 6.28 0.26
CA THR A 113 -15.82 7.52 0.91
C THR A 113 -15.95 7.41 2.44
N ARG A 114 -15.24 8.26 3.20
CA ARG A 114 -15.40 8.33 4.66
C ARG A 114 -16.87 8.46 5.10
N ALA A 115 -17.65 9.29 4.42
CA ALA A 115 -19.06 9.49 4.73
C ALA A 115 -19.89 8.22 4.50
N GLU A 116 -19.60 7.46 3.43
CA GLU A 116 -20.25 6.18 3.15
C GLU A 116 -19.84 5.09 4.13
N VAL A 117 -18.55 5.02 4.51
CA VAL A 117 -18.05 4.11 5.55
C VAL A 117 -18.77 4.36 6.88
N GLU A 118 -18.86 5.63 7.31
CA GLU A 118 -19.57 5.98 8.53
C GLU A 118 -21.06 5.60 8.44
N THR A 119 -21.71 5.90 7.31
CA THR A 119 -23.12 5.56 7.08
C THR A 119 -23.35 4.05 7.18
N TYR A 120 -22.51 3.26 6.50
CA TYR A 120 -22.61 1.81 6.48
C TYR A 120 -22.38 1.20 7.87
N LEU A 121 -21.28 1.58 8.53
CA LEU A 121 -20.92 1.04 9.84
C LEU A 121 -21.92 1.45 10.92
N ARG A 122 -22.50 2.65 10.88
CA ARG A 122 -23.59 3.03 11.79
C ARG A 122 -24.84 2.19 11.57
N ALA A 123 -25.21 1.93 10.33
CA ALA A 123 -26.35 1.07 10.01
C ALA A 123 -26.13 -0.38 10.50
N ALA A 124 -24.88 -0.85 10.47
CA ALA A 124 -24.49 -2.15 11.02
C ALA A 124 -24.37 -2.18 12.56
N GLY A 125 -24.40 -1.03 13.24
CA GLY A 125 -24.10 -0.93 14.66
C GLY A 125 -22.61 -1.14 15.00
N GLN A 126 -21.73 -0.87 14.05
CA GLN A 126 -20.28 -1.12 14.07
C GLN A 126 -19.46 0.18 13.89
N TRP A 127 -19.95 1.34 14.38
CA TRP A 127 -19.19 2.60 14.36
C TRP A 127 -18.80 3.04 15.79
N PRO A 128 -17.49 3.12 16.14
CA PRO A 128 -16.33 2.70 15.34
C PRO A 128 -16.26 1.19 15.16
N GLN A 129 -15.54 0.73 14.12
CA GLN A 129 -15.45 -0.68 13.77
C GLN A 129 -14.62 -1.44 14.81
N THR A 130 -15.18 -2.51 15.37
CA THR A 130 -14.49 -3.36 16.36
C THR A 130 -14.37 -4.82 15.93
N GLY A 131 -14.92 -5.17 14.77
CA GLY A 131 -14.92 -6.53 14.24
C GLY A 131 -15.23 -6.57 12.75
N TYR A 132 -15.31 -7.78 12.20
CA TYR A 132 -15.60 -7.98 10.79
C TYR A 132 -16.94 -7.36 10.39
N VAL A 133 -16.96 -6.74 9.20
CA VAL A 133 -18.11 -5.98 8.71
C VAL A 133 -19.29 -6.92 8.47
N ALA A 134 -20.45 -6.61 9.04
CA ALA A 134 -21.68 -7.33 8.75
C ALA A 134 -22.15 -7.05 7.32
N LEU A 135 -22.61 -8.08 6.60
CA LEU A 135 -23.21 -7.91 5.28
C LEU A 135 -24.66 -7.45 5.44
N LEU A 136 -24.97 -6.22 5.02
CA LEU A 136 -26.31 -5.64 5.08
C LEU A 136 -27.03 -5.79 3.74
N ASP A 137 -28.26 -6.31 3.78
CA ASP A 137 -29.18 -6.37 2.65
C ASP A 137 -30.59 -5.98 3.14
N PRO A 138 -31.20 -4.88 2.65
CA PRO A 138 -30.71 -3.99 1.60
C PRO A 138 -29.54 -3.09 2.03
N LEU A 139 -28.82 -2.55 1.04
CA LEU A 139 -27.77 -1.56 1.26
C LEU A 139 -28.34 -0.28 1.92
N PRO A 140 -27.69 0.28 2.96
CA PRO A 140 -28.15 1.51 3.61
C PRO A 140 -28.25 2.69 2.63
N ALA A 141 -29.25 3.56 2.83
CA ALA A 141 -29.40 4.76 2.02
C ALA A 141 -28.17 5.67 2.15
N GLY A 142 -27.62 6.10 1.01
CA GLY A 142 -26.42 6.95 0.96
C GLY A 142 -25.11 6.20 0.77
N VAL A 143 -25.12 4.86 0.80
CA VAL A 143 -23.96 4.02 0.44
C VAL A 143 -24.11 3.60 -1.02
N SER A 144 -23.10 3.85 -1.85
CA SER A 144 -23.20 3.63 -3.30
C SER A 144 -23.03 2.16 -3.71
N HIS A 145 -22.13 1.43 -3.06
CA HIS A 145 -21.82 0.03 -3.36
C HIS A 145 -21.14 -0.67 -2.18
N LEU A 146 -20.82 -1.95 -2.33
CA LEU A 146 -19.83 -2.66 -1.51
C LEU A 146 -18.78 -3.25 -2.43
N HIS A 147 -17.63 -3.57 -1.88
CA HIS A 147 -16.60 -4.27 -2.65
C HIS A 147 -17.10 -5.65 -3.11
N GLU A 148 -16.60 -6.13 -4.25
CA GLU A 148 -17.03 -7.42 -4.83
C GLU A 148 -16.75 -8.62 -3.92
N SER A 149 -15.84 -8.45 -2.95
CA SER A 149 -15.54 -9.45 -1.94
C SER A 149 -16.51 -9.52 -0.77
N ALA A 150 -17.38 -8.52 -0.56
CA ALA A 150 -18.26 -8.48 0.61
C ALA A 150 -19.05 -9.80 0.84
N PRO A 151 -19.60 -10.48 -0.20
CA PRO A 151 -20.29 -11.77 -0.02
C PRO A 151 -19.43 -12.92 0.54
N PHE A 152 -18.11 -12.81 0.57
CA PHE A 152 -17.19 -13.83 1.06
C PHE A 152 -16.07 -13.29 1.98
N ALA A 153 -16.11 -12.00 2.33
CA ALA A 153 -15.19 -11.35 3.27
C ALA A 153 -15.90 -10.70 4.47
N SER A 154 -17.23 -10.62 4.47
CA SER A 154 -18.00 -10.14 5.62
C SER A 154 -18.07 -11.16 6.77
N ALA A 155 -18.42 -10.67 7.96
CA ALA A 155 -18.50 -11.45 9.19
C ALA A 155 -19.27 -12.77 9.02
N GLY A 156 -18.60 -13.88 9.34
CA GLY A 156 -19.18 -15.22 9.28
C GLY A 156 -19.28 -15.84 7.88
N LEU A 157 -18.76 -15.17 6.84
CA LEU A 157 -18.82 -15.66 5.45
C LEU A 157 -17.49 -16.24 4.94
N PHE A 158 -16.46 -16.27 5.77
CA PHE A 158 -15.14 -16.83 5.46
C PHE A 158 -14.67 -17.83 6.52
N THR A 159 -13.82 -18.76 6.11
CA THR A 159 -13.25 -19.83 6.98
C THR A 159 -11.73 -19.81 7.01
N ASP A 160 -11.11 -19.18 6.02
CA ASP A 160 -9.70 -18.81 5.95
C ASP A 160 -9.66 -17.31 5.65
N VAL A 161 -8.50 -16.65 5.84
CA VAL A 161 -8.32 -15.25 5.40
C VAL A 161 -8.71 -15.13 3.93
N PRO A 162 -9.68 -14.28 3.55
CA PRO A 162 -10.09 -14.08 2.17
C PRO A 162 -8.88 -13.71 1.29
N ARG A 163 -8.92 -14.12 0.02
CA ARG A 163 -7.83 -13.77 -0.90
C ARG A 163 -7.85 -12.27 -1.14
N ASP A 164 -6.65 -11.71 -1.19
CA ASP A 164 -6.40 -10.30 -1.43
C ASP A 164 -5.06 -10.14 -2.18
N ASP A 165 -4.96 -9.18 -3.10
CA ASP A 165 -3.67 -8.89 -3.74
C ASP A 165 -2.65 -8.29 -2.79
N ASP A 166 -3.06 -7.56 -1.75
CA ASP A 166 -2.19 -7.14 -0.65
C ASP A 166 -1.38 -8.31 -0.11
N ILE A 167 -2.06 -9.40 0.18
CA ILE A 167 -1.45 -10.57 0.80
C ILE A 167 -0.69 -11.38 -0.25
N ASP A 168 -1.20 -11.48 -1.48
CA ASP A 168 -0.48 -12.14 -2.58
C ASP A 168 0.88 -11.49 -2.86
N TRP A 169 0.94 -10.15 -2.93
CA TRP A 169 2.20 -9.45 -3.15
C TRP A 169 3.19 -9.67 -2.00
N THR A 170 2.70 -9.71 -0.76
CA THR A 170 3.56 -9.97 0.41
C THR A 170 4.13 -11.40 0.37
N ILE A 171 3.31 -12.38 -0.03
CA ILE A 171 3.73 -13.78 -0.22
C ILE A 171 4.75 -13.89 -1.36
N LEU A 172 4.50 -13.22 -2.49
CA LEU A 172 5.44 -13.19 -3.62
C LEU A 172 6.77 -12.56 -3.22
N GLY A 173 6.75 -11.43 -2.50
CA GLY A 173 7.95 -10.80 -2.00
C GLY A 173 8.74 -11.70 -1.03
N LEU A 174 8.06 -12.50 -0.21
CA LEU A 174 8.74 -13.47 0.65
C LEU A 174 9.47 -14.52 -0.19
N TYR A 175 8.80 -15.07 -1.20
CA TYR A 175 9.40 -16.01 -2.14
C TYR A 175 10.60 -15.40 -2.88
N LEU A 176 10.50 -14.14 -3.32
CA LEU A 176 11.59 -13.44 -3.99
C LEU A 176 12.81 -13.33 -3.07
N MET A 177 12.59 -12.99 -1.80
CA MET A 177 13.67 -12.89 -0.81
C MET A 177 14.28 -14.24 -0.44
N GLU A 178 13.50 -15.32 -0.43
CA GLU A 178 14.02 -16.68 -0.26
C GLU A 178 14.89 -17.14 -1.45
N THR A 179 14.57 -16.65 -2.65
CA THR A 179 15.19 -17.10 -3.91
C THR A 179 16.45 -16.29 -4.24
N TYR A 180 16.36 -14.96 -4.12
CA TYR A 180 17.40 -14.03 -4.59
C TYR A 180 18.11 -13.30 -3.44
N GLY A 181 17.51 -13.28 -2.24
CA GLY A 181 18.09 -12.61 -1.08
C GLY A 181 18.35 -11.12 -1.34
N GLN A 182 19.51 -10.65 -0.87
CA GLN A 182 19.90 -9.23 -0.97
C GLN A 182 20.25 -8.78 -2.39
N ASP A 183 20.51 -9.73 -3.28
CA ASP A 183 20.90 -9.49 -4.67
C ASP A 183 19.69 -9.43 -5.62
N LEU A 184 18.46 -9.45 -5.08
CA LEU A 184 17.21 -9.31 -5.84
C LEU A 184 17.30 -8.12 -6.80
N SER A 185 17.05 -8.37 -8.08
CA SER A 185 17.00 -7.35 -9.12
C SER A 185 15.58 -7.20 -9.68
N THR A 186 15.30 -6.06 -10.32
CA THR A 186 14.00 -5.85 -10.98
C THR A 186 13.75 -6.88 -12.08
N ALA A 187 14.79 -7.35 -12.77
CA ALA A 187 14.65 -8.39 -13.80
C ALA A 187 14.23 -9.76 -13.23
N ASP A 188 14.64 -10.07 -11.99
CA ASP A 188 14.17 -11.26 -11.28
C ASP A 188 12.67 -11.13 -10.95
N ILE A 189 12.25 -9.95 -10.51
CA ILE A 189 10.85 -9.63 -10.22
C ILE A 189 10.00 -9.74 -11.49
N GLU A 190 10.46 -9.17 -12.61
CA GLU A 190 9.81 -9.28 -13.93
C GLU A 190 9.56 -10.75 -14.31
N THR A 191 10.58 -11.59 -14.13
CA THR A 191 10.51 -13.02 -14.46
C THR A 191 9.50 -13.73 -13.57
N GLU A 192 9.57 -13.52 -12.26
CA GLU A 192 8.73 -14.24 -11.31
C GLU A 192 7.26 -13.78 -11.34
N TRP A 193 6.98 -12.53 -11.74
CA TRP A 193 5.62 -12.09 -12.00
C TRP A 193 4.96 -12.90 -13.10
N LEU A 194 5.66 -13.09 -14.23
CA LEU A 194 5.15 -13.86 -15.37
C LEU A 194 4.87 -15.33 -15.03
N ASP A 195 5.62 -15.88 -14.08
CA ASP A 195 5.57 -17.29 -13.71
C ASP A 195 4.64 -17.60 -12.53
N ARG A 196 4.40 -16.64 -11.62
CA ARG A 196 3.80 -16.92 -10.31
C ARG A 196 2.47 -16.24 -10.02
N ILE A 197 2.16 -15.11 -10.65
CA ILE A 197 0.90 -14.41 -10.40
C ILE A 197 0.06 -14.33 -11.68
N PRO A 198 -1.20 -14.81 -11.67
CA PRO A 198 -2.05 -14.67 -12.84
C PRO A 198 -2.35 -13.20 -13.16
N PHE A 199 -2.25 -12.80 -14.43
CA PHE A 199 -2.56 -11.44 -14.91
C PHE A 199 -3.93 -10.90 -14.45
N THR A 200 -4.94 -11.77 -14.34
CA THR A 200 -6.28 -11.38 -13.89
C THR A 200 -6.36 -11.11 -12.39
N GLN A 201 -5.29 -11.35 -11.63
CA GLN A 201 -5.19 -11.16 -10.18
C GLN A 201 -4.30 -9.98 -9.78
N THR A 202 -3.70 -9.27 -10.74
CA THR A 202 -2.95 -8.01 -10.53
C THR A 202 -3.83 -6.81 -10.87
N PHE A 203 -3.80 -5.67 -10.20
CA PHE A 203 -4.72 -4.55 -10.47
C PHE A 203 -4.01 -3.32 -11.04
N THR A 204 -4.78 -2.37 -11.59
CA THR A 204 -4.31 -1.02 -11.95
C THR A 204 -2.89 -0.94 -12.55
N ALA A 205 -1.92 -0.38 -11.81
CA ALA A 205 -0.55 -0.16 -12.25
C ALA A 205 0.19 -1.47 -12.51
N GLU A 206 -0.02 -2.45 -11.66
CA GLU A 206 0.53 -3.80 -11.80
C GLU A 206 -0.01 -4.49 -13.04
N ARG A 207 -1.32 -4.37 -13.29
CA ARG A 207 -1.93 -4.96 -14.49
C ARG A 207 -1.44 -4.26 -15.76
N ALA A 208 -1.28 -2.95 -15.75
CA ALA A 208 -0.70 -2.20 -16.87
C ALA A 208 0.76 -2.57 -17.13
N ALA A 209 1.56 -2.68 -16.08
CA ALA A 209 2.97 -3.10 -16.18
C ALA A 209 3.11 -4.56 -16.62
N TYR A 210 2.28 -5.48 -16.11
CA TYR A 210 2.27 -6.88 -16.55
C TYR A 210 1.94 -6.98 -18.05
N ARG A 211 0.92 -6.24 -18.52
CA ARG A 211 0.65 -6.13 -19.96
C ARG A 211 1.90 -5.65 -20.71
N ASN A 212 2.58 -4.61 -20.22
CA ASN A 212 3.79 -4.08 -20.84
C ASN A 212 4.93 -5.12 -20.89
N LEU A 213 5.10 -5.94 -19.86
CA LEU A 213 6.05 -7.05 -19.83
C LEU A 213 5.75 -8.09 -20.93
N ILE A 214 4.47 -8.47 -21.09
CA ILE A 214 4.06 -9.39 -22.18
C ILE A 214 4.38 -8.80 -23.56
N HIS A 215 4.35 -7.47 -23.69
CA HIS A 215 4.71 -6.76 -24.92
C HIS A 215 6.22 -6.56 -25.11
N GLY A 216 7.06 -7.08 -24.19
CA GLY A 216 8.51 -7.02 -24.28
C GLY A 216 9.13 -5.70 -23.82
N LEU A 217 8.39 -4.89 -23.06
CA LEU A 217 8.94 -3.73 -22.36
C LEU A 217 9.55 -4.18 -21.02
N HIS A 218 10.53 -3.43 -20.52
CA HIS A 218 11.17 -3.67 -19.23
C HIS A 218 11.13 -2.40 -18.38
N ALA A 219 11.48 -2.49 -17.09
CA ALA A 219 11.61 -1.31 -16.26
C ALA A 219 12.68 -0.34 -16.83
N PRO A 220 12.43 0.99 -16.87
CA PRO A 220 11.27 1.69 -16.28
C PRO A 220 10.09 1.89 -17.25
N GLU A 221 10.15 1.42 -18.49
CA GLU A 221 9.11 1.67 -19.51
C GLU A 221 7.78 1.00 -19.14
N THR A 222 7.83 -0.13 -18.45
CA THR A 222 6.65 -0.83 -17.89
C THR A 222 5.82 0.03 -16.96
N ALA A 223 6.45 0.95 -16.20
CA ALA A 223 5.78 1.86 -15.28
C ALA A 223 5.18 3.10 -15.95
N ILE A 224 5.54 3.41 -17.19
CA ILE A 224 5.22 4.70 -17.85
C ILE A 224 4.31 4.51 -19.06
N VAL A 225 4.57 3.50 -19.90
CA VAL A 225 3.84 3.31 -21.16
C VAL A 225 2.41 2.86 -20.88
N ASP A 226 1.42 3.69 -21.24
CA ASP A 226 -0.01 3.42 -21.03
C ASP A 226 -0.32 2.93 -19.60
N ASN A 227 0.32 3.55 -18.61
CA ASN A 227 0.15 3.25 -17.20
C ASN A 227 -0.17 4.53 -16.42
N PRO A 228 -1.46 4.94 -16.40
CA PRO A 228 -1.90 6.13 -15.67
C PRO A 228 -1.90 5.93 -14.14
N TYR A 229 -1.76 4.68 -13.68
CA TYR A 229 -1.91 4.30 -12.28
C TYR A 229 -0.60 4.37 -11.48
N ARG A 230 0.48 4.82 -12.12
CA ARG A 230 1.88 4.79 -11.64
C ARG A 230 2.19 5.53 -10.32
N GLU A 231 1.23 6.27 -9.74
CA GLU A 231 1.33 6.88 -8.40
C GLU A 231 0.24 6.39 -7.42
N TRP A 232 -0.54 5.39 -7.82
CA TRP A 232 -1.52 4.74 -6.96
C TRP A 232 -0.82 3.78 -5.98
N ILE A 233 -1.56 3.29 -4.99
CA ILE A 233 -1.04 2.60 -3.81
C ILE A 233 -0.45 1.21 -4.08
N GLY A 234 -0.60 0.66 -5.29
CA GLY A 234 -0.25 -0.73 -5.60
C GLY A 234 1.21 -1.11 -5.25
N ALA A 235 2.15 -0.17 -5.35
CA ALA A 235 3.51 -0.38 -4.84
C ALA A 235 3.56 -0.47 -3.30
N LEU A 236 2.91 0.48 -2.60
CA LEU A 236 2.89 0.58 -1.14
C LEU A 236 2.42 -0.73 -0.48
N ILE A 237 1.39 -1.38 -1.03
CA ILE A 237 0.88 -2.64 -0.46
C ILE A 237 1.85 -3.81 -0.55
N ARG A 238 2.90 -3.74 -1.37
CA ARG A 238 3.93 -4.80 -1.49
C ARG A 238 5.07 -4.64 -0.47
N ALA A 239 5.15 -3.48 0.17
CA ALA A 239 6.32 -3.04 0.93
C ALA A 239 6.64 -3.85 2.19
N ASP A 240 5.59 -4.32 2.87
CA ASP A 240 5.68 -4.85 4.24
C ASP A 240 6.72 -5.96 4.40
N ILE A 241 6.81 -6.86 3.42
CA ILE A 241 7.72 -7.99 3.46
C ILE A 241 9.18 -7.57 3.46
N PHE A 242 9.54 -6.49 2.75
CA PHE A 242 10.89 -5.94 2.78
C PHE A 242 11.23 -5.39 4.16
N GLY A 243 10.24 -4.86 4.89
CA GLY A 243 10.38 -4.50 6.28
C GLY A 243 10.51 -5.72 7.21
N TYR A 244 9.74 -6.78 6.97
CA TYR A 244 9.78 -8.00 7.80
C TYR A 244 11.13 -8.73 7.71
N VAL A 245 11.73 -8.78 6.52
CA VAL A 245 13.02 -9.45 6.30
C VAL A 245 14.22 -8.58 6.66
N HIS A 246 13.99 -7.30 6.99
CA HIS A 246 14.99 -6.33 7.47
C HIS A 246 14.57 -5.66 8.79
N PRO A 247 14.30 -6.44 9.86
CA PRO A 247 13.85 -5.87 11.11
C PRO A 247 14.95 -4.96 11.69
N GLY A 248 14.60 -3.70 11.95
CA GLY A 248 15.54 -2.70 12.44
C GLY A 248 16.48 -2.10 11.41
N ASP A 249 16.42 -2.50 10.13
CA ASP A 249 17.19 -1.89 9.03
C ASP A 249 16.28 -1.28 7.95
N PRO A 250 15.77 -0.06 8.18
CA PRO A 250 14.95 0.67 7.22
C PRO A 250 15.66 0.96 5.89
N ALA A 251 16.99 1.06 5.89
CA ALA A 251 17.75 1.39 4.68
C ALA A 251 17.82 0.20 3.72
N ALA A 252 18.03 -1.01 4.24
CA ALA A 252 17.97 -2.20 3.41
C ALA A 252 16.54 -2.51 2.93
N ALA A 253 15.54 -2.33 3.80
CA ALA A 253 14.14 -2.48 3.42
C ALA A 253 13.75 -1.52 2.26
N ALA A 254 14.06 -0.23 2.40
CA ALA A 254 13.78 0.78 1.37
C ALA A 254 14.54 0.53 0.06
N ARG A 255 15.75 -0.02 0.13
CA ARG A 255 16.53 -0.38 -1.08
C ARG A 255 15.81 -1.46 -1.89
N LEU A 256 15.32 -2.51 -1.26
CA LEU A 256 14.60 -3.58 -1.94
C LEU A 256 13.23 -3.11 -2.45
N ALA A 257 12.52 -2.31 -1.67
CA ALA A 257 11.30 -1.63 -2.12
C ALA A 257 11.53 -0.76 -3.37
N LEU A 258 12.68 -0.09 -3.50
CA LEU A 258 13.02 0.67 -4.71
C LEU A 258 13.28 -0.23 -5.93
N VAL A 259 13.81 -1.44 -5.72
CA VAL A 259 14.03 -2.44 -6.78
C VAL A 259 12.69 -3.00 -7.27
N ASP A 260 11.75 -3.21 -6.36
CA ASP A 260 10.40 -3.69 -6.66
C ASP A 260 9.52 -2.61 -7.31
N ALA A 261 9.35 -1.46 -6.64
CA ALA A 261 8.44 -0.40 -7.04
C ALA A 261 8.62 0.07 -8.49
N ARG A 262 9.89 0.19 -8.93
CA ARG A 262 10.22 0.76 -10.25
C ARG A 262 9.72 -0.07 -11.43
N LEU A 263 9.36 -1.33 -11.20
CA LEU A 263 8.74 -2.17 -12.22
C LEU A 263 7.42 -1.56 -12.68
N THR A 264 6.66 -0.97 -11.75
CA THR A 264 5.25 -0.62 -11.98
C THR A 264 4.92 0.83 -11.69
N HIS A 265 5.74 1.53 -10.91
CA HIS A 265 5.44 2.87 -10.40
C HIS A 265 6.56 3.87 -10.64
N VAL A 266 6.21 5.15 -10.50
CA VAL A 266 7.13 6.29 -10.48
C VAL A 266 6.77 7.23 -9.33
N LYS A 267 7.65 8.16 -8.99
CA LYS A 267 7.36 9.26 -8.04
C LYS A 267 6.66 8.79 -6.76
N ASN A 268 5.49 9.34 -6.42
CA ASN A 268 4.79 9.03 -5.17
C ASN A 268 4.42 7.55 -5.02
N GLY A 269 4.27 6.79 -6.12
CA GLY A 269 4.11 5.34 -6.05
C GLY A 269 5.37 4.65 -5.49
N ILE A 270 6.55 4.98 -6.00
CA ILE A 270 7.84 4.50 -5.45
C ILE A 270 8.03 4.98 -4.01
N TYR A 271 7.67 6.24 -3.73
CA TYR A 271 7.85 6.81 -2.39
C TYR A 271 6.95 6.13 -1.37
N GLY A 272 5.75 5.69 -1.76
CA GLY A 272 4.84 4.93 -0.91
C GLY A 272 5.45 3.62 -0.45
N GLU A 273 6.01 2.85 -1.38
CA GLU A 273 6.60 1.54 -1.06
C GLU A 273 7.87 1.68 -0.20
N THR A 274 8.77 2.58 -0.60
CA THR A 274 10.00 2.83 0.19
C THR A 274 9.69 3.36 1.59
N TRP A 275 8.65 4.19 1.74
CA TRP A 275 8.17 4.66 3.04
C TRP A 275 7.60 3.52 3.88
N ALA A 276 6.69 2.71 3.34
CA ALA A 276 6.05 1.62 4.08
C ALA A 276 7.04 0.53 4.48
N ALA A 277 7.98 0.16 3.61
CA ALA A 277 9.03 -0.81 3.92
C ALA A 277 9.92 -0.31 5.07
N ALA A 278 10.33 0.97 5.01
CA ALA A 278 11.11 1.61 6.06
C ALA A 278 10.34 1.74 7.38
N LEU A 279 9.04 2.02 7.32
CA LEU A 279 8.14 2.10 8.48
C LEU A 279 8.04 0.76 9.21
N VAL A 280 7.77 -0.31 8.47
CA VAL A 280 7.67 -1.66 9.01
C VAL A 280 9.01 -2.13 9.58
N ALA A 281 10.12 -1.91 8.88
CA ALA A 281 11.46 -2.21 9.39
C ALA A 281 11.76 -1.47 10.71
N ALA A 282 11.46 -0.17 10.76
CA ALA A 282 11.69 0.66 11.94
C ALA A 282 10.82 0.21 13.13
N ALA A 283 9.59 -0.26 12.88
CA ALA A 283 8.68 -0.75 13.89
C ALA A 283 9.25 -1.92 14.72
N PHE A 284 10.08 -2.79 14.12
CA PHE A 284 10.73 -3.88 14.85
C PHE A 284 11.78 -3.42 15.87
N ALA A 285 12.32 -2.20 15.73
CA ALA A 285 13.39 -1.67 16.57
C ALA A 285 12.95 -0.54 17.51
N THR A 286 11.65 -0.32 17.65
CA THR A 286 11.07 0.71 18.53
C THR A 286 9.80 0.17 19.22
N ASP A 287 9.30 0.92 20.21
CA ASP A 287 8.01 0.73 20.85
C ASP A 287 7.03 1.88 20.54
N SER A 288 7.46 2.83 19.71
CA SER A 288 6.73 4.05 19.37
C SER A 288 6.46 4.12 17.86
N ALA A 289 5.18 4.14 17.51
CA ALA A 289 4.73 4.36 16.13
C ALA A 289 5.18 5.73 15.58
N ASP A 290 5.14 6.77 16.43
CA ASP A 290 5.64 8.11 16.10
C ASP A 290 7.13 8.05 15.68
N ARG A 291 7.96 7.33 16.46
CA ARG A 291 9.38 7.15 16.12
C ARG A 291 9.58 6.37 14.82
N ALA A 292 8.78 5.34 14.57
CA ALA A 292 8.85 4.56 13.33
C ALA A 292 8.51 5.45 12.11
N LEU A 293 7.46 6.28 12.23
CA LEU A 293 7.05 7.24 11.19
C LEU A 293 8.12 8.32 10.93
N GLU A 294 8.77 8.84 11.98
CA GLU A 294 9.89 9.78 11.83
C GLU A 294 11.07 9.19 11.05
N VAL A 295 11.37 7.90 11.26
CA VAL A 295 12.44 7.19 10.56
C VAL A 295 12.04 6.94 9.10
N ALA A 296 10.84 6.41 8.87
CA ALA A 296 10.32 6.13 7.53
C ALA A 296 10.30 7.39 6.65
N ARG A 297 9.96 8.54 7.23
CA ARG A 297 9.94 9.83 6.52
C ARG A 297 11.28 10.21 5.88
N ARG A 298 12.41 9.67 6.37
CA ARG A 298 13.77 9.91 5.81
C ARG A 298 14.00 9.24 4.46
N PHE A 299 13.13 8.31 4.06
CA PHE A 299 13.18 7.57 2.80
C PHE A 299 12.26 8.15 1.72
N VAL A 300 11.58 9.27 2.02
CA VAL A 300 10.73 10.01 1.07
C VAL A 300 11.42 11.32 0.69
N PRO A 301 11.54 11.68 -0.61
CA PRO A 301 12.10 12.97 -1.01
C PRO A 301 11.36 14.13 -0.33
N GLY A 302 12.09 14.99 0.38
CA GLY A 302 11.49 16.09 1.14
C GLY A 302 10.76 17.14 0.29
N THR A 303 10.96 17.11 -1.02
CA THR A 303 10.37 17.99 -2.03
C THR A 303 9.15 17.39 -2.72
N SER A 304 8.67 16.22 -2.29
CA SER A 304 7.54 15.51 -2.90
C SER A 304 6.19 15.85 -2.27
N ARG A 305 5.11 15.54 -3.00
CA ARG A 305 3.75 15.64 -2.46
C ARG A 305 3.51 14.68 -1.30
N LEU A 306 4.01 13.44 -1.37
CA LEU A 306 3.90 12.49 -0.26
C LEU A 306 4.59 13.01 1.02
N ALA A 307 5.77 13.60 0.89
CA ALA A 307 6.46 14.27 2.00
C ALA A 307 5.58 15.34 2.67
N ALA A 308 4.97 16.21 1.86
CA ALA A 308 4.09 17.27 2.36
C ALA A 308 2.85 16.71 3.10
N ALA A 309 2.26 15.63 2.59
CA ALA A 309 1.12 14.97 3.24
C ALA A 309 1.51 14.33 4.59
N LEU A 310 2.63 13.60 4.63
CA LEU A 310 3.15 12.97 5.86
C LEU A 310 3.54 14.02 6.91
N ASP A 311 4.22 15.10 6.50
CA ASP A 311 4.60 16.19 7.39
C ASP A 311 3.36 16.95 7.90
N GLY A 312 2.34 17.09 7.06
CA GLY A 312 1.04 17.69 7.37
C GLY A 312 0.31 16.92 8.46
N ILE A 313 0.06 15.63 8.27
CA ILE A 313 -0.64 14.79 9.26
C ILE A 313 0.12 14.69 10.59
N GLN A 314 1.46 14.58 10.55
CA GLN A 314 2.29 14.66 11.77
C GLN A 314 2.23 16.05 12.44
N GLY A 315 2.07 17.11 11.66
CA GLY A 315 1.82 18.47 12.16
C GLY A 315 0.49 18.56 12.92
N VAL A 316 -0.58 17.97 12.37
CA VAL A 316 -1.89 17.89 13.01
C VAL A 316 -1.79 17.14 14.35
N HIS A 317 -1.11 15.99 14.37
CA HIS A 317 -0.87 15.22 15.61
C HIS A 317 -0.13 16.05 16.66
N ARG A 318 0.98 16.69 16.30
CA ARG A 318 1.79 17.50 17.22
C ARG A 318 1.07 18.74 17.76
N SER A 319 0.03 19.22 17.09
CA SER A 319 -0.80 20.32 17.57
C SER A 319 -1.75 19.93 18.72
N GLY A 320 -1.87 18.63 19.03
CA GLY A 320 -2.81 18.10 20.02
C GLY A 320 -4.24 17.96 19.50
N ALA A 321 -4.41 17.96 18.18
CA ALA A 321 -5.71 17.79 17.52
C ALA A 321 -6.27 16.38 17.73
N THR A 322 -7.59 16.25 17.61
CA THR A 322 -8.29 14.96 17.80
C THR A 322 -8.19 14.07 16.55
N ALA A 323 -8.54 12.79 16.69
CA ALA A 323 -8.61 11.89 15.55
C ALA A 323 -9.63 12.36 14.49
N THR A 324 -10.73 12.99 14.91
CA THR A 324 -11.70 13.59 13.99
C THR A 324 -11.08 14.74 13.20
N ASP A 325 -10.32 15.62 13.85
CA ASP A 325 -9.61 16.72 13.17
C ASP A 325 -8.60 16.19 12.15
N ALA A 326 -7.94 15.07 12.45
CA ALA A 326 -7.01 14.39 11.55
C ALA A 326 -7.72 13.87 10.29
N LEU A 327 -8.84 13.18 10.45
CA LEU A 327 -9.64 12.69 9.32
C LEU A 327 -10.22 13.86 8.50
N ASP A 328 -10.66 14.93 9.16
CA ASP A 328 -11.16 16.13 8.49
C ASP A 328 -10.06 16.82 7.67
N TRP A 329 -8.83 16.84 8.19
CA TRP A 329 -7.66 17.34 7.47
C TRP A 329 -7.33 16.47 6.24
N ILE A 330 -7.39 15.14 6.37
CA ILE A 330 -7.17 14.22 5.23
C ILE A 330 -8.21 14.48 4.13
N ASP A 331 -9.49 14.60 4.47
CA ASP A 331 -10.54 14.88 3.49
C ASP A 331 -10.34 16.24 2.81
N GLN A 332 -10.00 17.28 3.58
CA GLN A 332 -9.85 18.64 3.06
C GLN A 332 -8.62 18.79 2.17
N GLU A 333 -7.47 18.27 2.60
CA GLU A 333 -6.20 18.49 1.91
C GLU A 333 -5.93 17.42 0.84
N LEU A 334 -6.41 16.19 1.04
CA LEU A 334 -6.05 15.02 0.22
C LEU A 334 -7.26 14.37 -0.47
N GLY A 335 -8.48 14.75 -0.14
CA GLY A 335 -9.70 14.15 -0.68
C GLY A 335 -9.94 14.38 -2.18
N HIS A 336 -9.13 15.24 -2.81
CA HIS A 336 -9.13 15.50 -4.25
C HIS A 336 -8.41 14.40 -5.06
N TYR A 337 -7.52 13.62 -4.43
CA TYR A 337 -6.88 12.50 -5.10
C TYR A 337 -7.87 11.35 -5.36
N ASN A 338 -7.52 10.51 -6.33
CA ASN A 338 -8.21 9.24 -6.54
C ASN A 338 -8.21 8.40 -5.25
N TRP A 339 -9.25 7.59 -5.03
CA TRP A 339 -9.42 6.82 -3.80
C TRP A 339 -8.28 5.80 -3.57
N VAL A 340 -7.67 5.27 -4.62
CA VAL A 340 -6.49 4.39 -4.54
C VAL A 340 -5.15 5.13 -4.61
N HIS A 341 -5.13 6.47 -4.51
CA HIS A 341 -3.87 7.22 -4.62
C HIS A 341 -2.98 7.05 -3.38
N THR A 342 -1.68 6.84 -3.58
CA THR A 342 -0.70 6.58 -2.49
C THR A 342 -0.76 7.62 -1.37
N ILE A 343 -0.84 8.90 -1.73
CA ILE A 343 -0.72 10.03 -0.79
C ILE A 343 -1.81 10.03 0.27
N HIS A 344 -3.08 9.87 -0.14
CA HIS A 344 -4.20 9.83 0.80
C HIS A 344 -4.07 8.64 1.76
N ASN A 345 -3.79 7.46 1.21
CA ASN A 345 -3.76 6.22 1.96
C ASN A 345 -2.56 6.14 2.92
N ALA A 346 -1.40 6.70 2.54
CA ALA A 346 -0.27 6.86 3.46
C ALA A 346 -0.60 7.78 4.65
N ALA A 347 -1.37 8.86 4.43
CA ALA A 347 -1.84 9.72 5.52
C ALA A 347 -2.86 9.01 6.42
N ALA A 348 -3.75 8.18 5.85
CA ALA A 348 -4.68 7.36 6.61
C ALA A 348 -3.96 6.33 7.51
N ILE A 349 -2.93 5.66 6.99
CA ILE A 349 -2.07 4.75 7.77
C ILE A 349 -1.40 5.51 8.92
N ALA A 350 -0.79 6.67 8.64
CA ALA A 350 -0.17 7.50 9.67
C ALA A 350 -1.19 7.95 10.74
N ALA A 351 -2.42 8.30 10.34
CA ALA A 351 -3.47 8.68 11.27
C ALA A 351 -3.90 7.52 12.19
N GLY A 352 -4.08 6.33 11.63
CA GLY A 352 -4.37 5.14 12.43
C GLY A 352 -3.30 4.85 13.48
N LEU A 353 -2.03 4.95 13.10
CA LEU A 353 -0.89 4.68 13.97
C LEU A 353 -0.64 5.75 15.04
N LEU A 354 -0.95 7.02 14.76
CA LEU A 354 -0.70 8.14 15.69
C LEU A 354 -1.83 8.34 16.71
N TRP A 355 -3.09 8.17 16.29
CA TRP A 355 -4.25 8.39 17.18
C TRP A 355 -4.84 7.10 17.76
N GLY A 356 -4.48 5.93 17.22
CA GLY A 356 -4.87 4.64 17.78
C GLY A 356 -4.16 4.36 19.11
N SER A 357 -4.89 3.78 20.07
CA SER A 357 -4.33 3.39 21.38
C SER A 357 -4.07 1.89 21.50
N ASP A 358 -4.78 1.10 20.70
CA ASP A 358 -4.67 -0.35 20.62
C ASP A 358 -4.81 -0.81 19.16
N PHE A 359 -4.65 -2.11 18.90
CA PHE A 359 -4.75 -2.68 17.55
C PHE A 359 -6.08 -2.30 16.88
N THR A 360 -7.19 -2.54 17.58
CA THR A 360 -8.54 -2.34 17.05
C THR A 360 -8.79 -0.88 16.69
N THR A 361 -8.43 0.05 17.58
CA THR A 361 -8.62 1.49 17.36
C THR A 361 -7.70 2.01 16.25
N SER A 362 -6.47 1.53 16.14
CA SER A 362 -5.54 1.93 15.07
C SER A 362 -6.07 1.53 13.69
N VAL A 363 -6.52 0.28 13.56
CA VAL A 363 -7.12 -0.23 12.33
C VAL A 363 -8.46 0.46 12.03
N ALA A 364 -9.33 0.61 13.03
CA ALA A 364 -10.64 1.25 12.85
C ALA A 364 -10.52 2.72 12.43
N LEU A 365 -9.54 3.46 12.96
CA LEU A 365 -9.28 4.84 12.54
C LEU A 365 -8.75 4.90 11.10
N THR A 366 -7.91 3.96 10.71
CA THR A 366 -7.45 3.84 9.31
C THR A 366 -8.62 3.60 8.37
N ILE A 367 -9.50 2.65 8.71
CA ILE A 367 -10.71 2.34 7.92
C ILE A 367 -11.69 3.51 7.89
N ALA A 368 -11.81 4.27 8.99
CA ALA A 368 -12.68 5.44 9.07
C ALA A 368 -12.28 6.57 8.11
N ALA A 369 -11.04 6.60 7.62
CA ALA A 369 -10.63 7.51 6.54
C ALA A 369 -11.26 7.15 5.17
N GLY A 370 -11.81 5.94 5.04
CA GLY A 370 -12.39 5.43 3.81
C GLY A 370 -11.35 5.20 2.72
N ARG A 371 -11.82 5.19 1.47
CA ARG A 371 -11.06 4.92 0.26
C ARG A 371 -10.57 3.47 0.21
N ASP A 372 -9.28 3.25 0.18
CA ASP A 372 -8.66 1.94 0.04
C ASP A 372 -8.45 1.31 1.43
N THR A 373 -9.55 0.85 2.01
CA THR A 373 -9.66 0.55 3.44
C THR A 373 -8.97 -0.74 3.84
N ASP A 374 -8.99 -1.78 3.01
CA ASP A 374 -8.26 -3.02 3.28
C ASP A 374 -6.76 -2.84 3.17
N SER A 375 -6.28 -2.19 2.11
CA SER A 375 -4.85 -1.95 1.89
C SER A 375 -4.20 -1.13 3.01
N SER A 376 -4.85 -0.02 3.36
CA SER A 376 -4.37 0.86 4.42
C SER A 376 -4.43 0.16 5.78
N ALA A 377 -5.52 -0.56 6.07
CA ALA A 377 -5.67 -1.31 7.32
C ALA A 377 -4.67 -2.48 7.44
N ALA A 378 -4.33 -3.13 6.32
CA ALA A 378 -3.33 -4.19 6.27
C ALA A 378 -1.97 -3.67 6.73
N THR A 379 -1.53 -2.54 6.16
CA THR A 379 -0.25 -1.91 6.53
C THR A 379 -0.27 -1.38 7.98
N THR A 380 -1.37 -0.75 8.43
CA THR A 380 -1.51 -0.33 9.84
C THR A 380 -1.42 -1.52 10.80
N GLY A 381 -2.14 -2.60 10.51
CA GLY A 381 -2.14 -3.80 11.34
C GLY A 381 -0.78 -4.49 11.38
N SER A 382 -0.10 -4.54 10.23
CA SER A 382 1.28 -5.01 10.08
C SER A 382 2.27 -4.27 10.97
N VAL A 383 2.25 -2.93 10.92
CA VAL A 383 3.11 -2.07 11.77
C VAL A 383 2.78 -2.26 13.25
N TYR A 384 1.50 -2.32 13.61
CA TYR A 384 1.08 -2.55 14.99
C TYR A 384 1.57 -3.90 15.51
N GLY A 385 1.46 -4.96 14.70
CA GLY A 385 1.97 -6.29 15.02
C GLY A 385 3.50 -6.34 15.15
N ALA A 386 4.23 -5.61 14.30
CA ALA A 386 5.68 -5.48 14.39
C ALA A 386 6.14 -4.78 15.69
N LEU A 387 5.42 -3.74 16.12
CA LEU A 387 5.67 -3.03 17.38
C LEU A 387 5.40 -3.91 18.61
N HIS A 388 4.27 -4.60 18.62
CA HIS A 388 3.68 -5.12 19.85
C HIS A 388 3.66 -6.66 19.97
N GLY A 389 3.89 -7.39 18.88
CA GLY A 389 3.80 -8.85 18.86
C GLY A 389 2.40 -9.37 18.58
N ASP A 390 2.31 -10.68 18.38
CA ASP A 390 1.08 -11.40 18.08
C ASP A 390 0.04 -11.37 19.21
N ASP A 391 0.48 -11.36 20.46
CA ASP A 391 -0.41 -11.25 21.63
C ASP A 391 -1.21 -9.92 21.65
N ALA A 392 -0.80 -8.92 20.87
CA ALA A 392 -1.48 -7.63 20.78
C ALA A 392 -2.63 -7.61 19.73
N VAL A 393 -2.69 -8.61 18.86
CA VAL A 393 -3.80 -8.78 17.91
C VAL A 393 -4.95 -9.50 18.63
N PRO A 394 -6.18 -8.94 18.69
CA PRO A 394 -7.28 -9.51 19.46
C PRO A 394 -7.61 -10.96 19.06
N ALA A 395 -7.65 -11.85 20.06
CA ALA A 395 -7.85 -13.29 19.84
C ALA A 395 -9.21 -13.64 19.22
N ASP A 396 -10.23 -12.79 19.41
CA ASP A 396 -11.55 -12.93 18.80
C ASP A 396 -11.56 -12.57 17.31
N LEU A 397 -10.69 -11.65 16.88
CA LEU A 397 -10.45 -11.37 15.46
C LEU A 397 -9.66 -12.51 14.82
N VAL A 398 -8.61 -12.99 15.47
CA VAL A 398 -7.84 -14.15 14.96
C VAL A 398 -8.76 -15.37 14.81
N GLY A 399 -9.50 -15.69 15.88
CA GLY A 399 -10.54 -16.72 15.88
C GLY A 399 -10.07 -18.05 15.29
N THR A 400 -10.92 -18.66 14.48
CA THR A 400 -10.60 -19.87 13.71
C THR A 400 -10.31 -19.58 12.23
N THR A 401 -10.35 -18.31 11.82
CA THR A 401 -10.31 -17.89 10.42
C THR A 401 -8.93 -17.39 9.99
N HIS A 402 -8.15 -16.82 10.91
CA HIS A 402 -6.81 -16.31 10.62
C HIS A 402 -5.73 -17.34 10.97
N HIS A 403 -5.83 -18.51 10.34
CA HIS A 403 -4.82 -19.56 10.39
C HIS A 403 -4.19 -19.83 9.03
N ARG A 404 -5.00 -19.80 7.98
CA ARG A 404 -4.62 -20.03 6.59
C ARG A 404 -5.03 -18.84 5.74
N VAL A 405 -4.26 -18.59 4.70
CA VAL A 405 -4.46 -17.47 3.78
C VAL A 405 -4.82 -18.00 2.42
N ARG A 406 -5.91 -17.52 1.82
CA ARG A 406 -6.20 -17.79 0.41
C ARG A 406 -5.28 -16.93 -0.45
N SER A 407 -4.63 -17.53 -1.45
CA SER A 407 -3.66 -16.82 -2.30
C SER A 407 -3.78 -17.23 -3.76
N SER A 408 -3.51 -16.29 -4.66
CA SER A 408 -3.38 -16.57 -6.10
C SER A 408 -1.94 -16.88 -6.53
N ILE A 409 -0.96 -16.71 -5.64
CA ILE A 409 0.44 -17.02 -5.93
C ILE A 409 0.62 -18.52 -6.09
N ARG A 410 1.24 -18.91 -7.21
CA ARG A 410 1.52 -20.31 -7.55
C ARG A 410 2.22 -21.02 -6.39
N ASP A 411 1.60 -22.10 -5.91
CA ASP A 411 2.04 -22.99 -4.82
C ASP A 411 1.81 -22.47 -3.38
N PHE A 412 1.08 -21.36 -3.18
CA PHE A 412 0.87 -20.75 -1.85
C PHE A 412 -0.59 -20.63 -1.39
N ASP A 413 -1.59 -21.15 -2.14
CA ASP A 413 -2.97 -21.13 -1.64
C ASP A 413 -3.09 -21.95 -0.34
N ARG A 414 -3.73 -21.36 0.68
CA ARG A 414 -3.94 -21.94 2.02
C ARG A 414 -2.65 -22.16 2.82
N ILE A 415 -1.56 -21.45 2.49
CA ILE A 415 -0.39 -21.38 3.38
C ILE A 415 -0.80 -20.86 4.76
N THR A 416 -0.16 -21.36 5.81
CA THR A 416 -0.47 -20.92 7.18
C THR A 416 0.26 -19.63 7.53
N ILE A 417 -0.35 -18.82 8.40
CA ILE A 417 0.30 -17.60 8.92
C ILE A 417 1.56 -17.95 9.73
N ASP A 418 1.53 -19.07 10.46
CA ASP A 418 2.70 -19.55 11.21
C ASP A 418 3.85 -19.92 10.25
N GLU A 419 3.56 -20.62 9.16
CA GLU A 419 4.57 -20.94 8.14
C GLU A 419 5.13 -19.67 7.47
N LEU A 420 4.27 -18.70 7.13
CA LEU A 420 4.72 -17.40 6.59
C LEU A 420 5.68 -16.69 7.55
N ALA A 421 5.34 -16.65 8.84
CA ALA A 421 6.18 -16.04 9.87
C ALA A 421 7.51 -16.79 10.06
N GLU A 422 7.50 -18.12 10.07
CA GLU A 422 8.70 -18.96 10.20
C GLU A 422 9.65 -18.79 9.01
N ARG A 423 9.11 -18.78 7.78
CA ARG A 423 9.87 -18.54 6.54
C ARG A 423 10.48 -17.15 6.52
N THR A 424 9.70 -16.15 6.90
CA THR A 424 10.18 -14.76 7.03
C THR A 424 11.32 -14.66 8.04
N LEU A 425 11.19 -15.29 9.21
CA LEU A 425 12.24 -15.33 10.23
C LEU A 425 13.53 -15.98 9.72
N ALA A 426 13.43 -17.03 8.91
CA ALA A 426 14.59 -17.68 8.29
C ALA A 426 15.35 -16.72 7.38
N VAL A 427 14.64 -15.97 6.53
CA VAL A 427 15.23 -14.94 5.66
C VAL A 427 15.85 -13.80 6.48
N ALA A 428 15.10 -13.26 7.46
CA ALA A 428 15.56 -12.15 8.29
C ALA A 428 16.88 -12.47 9.02
N ARG A 429 17.03 -13.69 9.54
CA ARG A 429 18.27 -14.13 10.21
C ARG A 429 19.48 -14.21 9.28
N VAL A 430 19.26 -14.58 8.01
CA VAL A 430 20.34 -14.59 7.00
C VAL A 430 20.75 -13.16 6.67
N ALA A 431 19.78 -12.24 6.50
CA ALA A 431 20.06 -10.84 6.22
C ALA A 431 20.88 -10.18 7.35
N VAL A 432 20.49 -10.39 8.61
CA VAL A 432 21.22 -9.88 9.80
C VAL A 432 22.63 -10.47 9.90
N ALA A 433 22.84 -11.73 9.51
CA ALA A 433 24.15 -12.38 9.56
C ALA A 433 25.11 -11.94 8.43
N ALA A 434 24.59 -11.38 7.33
CA ALA A 434 25.36 -10.95 6.18
C ALA A 434 26.01 -9.56 6.34
N GLU A 435 25.68 -8.81 7.40
CA GLU A 435 26.38 -7.55 7.69
C GLU A 435 27.82 -7.83 8.14
N PRO A 436 28.85 -7.25 7.47
CA PRO A 436 30.23 -7.49 7.83
C PRO A 436 30.53 -6.92 9.23
N GLU A 437 31.38 -7.64 9.97
CA GLU A 437 31.95 -7.36 11.31
C GLU A 437 32.51 -5.93 11.56
N ALA A 438 32.41 -5.01 10.61
CA ALA A 438 33.02 -3.68 10.63
C ALA A 438 32.38 -2.67 11.60
N VAL A 439 31.24 -2.98 12.23
CA VAL A 439 30.56 -2.09 13.19
C VAL A 439 30.68 -2.58 14.65
N ARG A 440 31.33 -3.72 14.89
CA ARG A 440 31.63 -4.20 16.26
C ARG A 440 33.10 -4.01 16.62
N ARG A 441 33.61 -2.77 16.60
CA ARG A 441 34.86 -2.40 17.30
C ARG A 441 34.83 -0.99 17.87
#